data_AF-A0A7X9PFA5-F1
#
_entry.id   AF-A0A7X9PFA5-F1
#
_cell.length_a   1.000
_cell.length_b   1.000
_cell.length_c   1.000
_cell.angle_alpha   90.00
_cell.angle_beta   90.00
_cell.angle_gamma   90.00
#
_symmetry.space_group_name_H-M   'P 1'
#
loop_
_entity.id
_entity.type
_entity.pdbx_description
1 polymer ?
#
loop_
_entity_poly.entity_id
_entity_poly.type
_entity_poly.pdbx_seq_one_letter_code
_entity_poly.pdbx_strand_id
1 'polypeptide(L)'
;MEDSPSLETPQKTMDSAEEPNPIKKRSFWQKVLPWVIVALVFFIGGMALIYFTLYQTARTDLSQAQTSLSSATDQLSTAQLDLEKAKNDLTTTQSDLVTANNELDKTSQLSALYKFQSDVNLARVSLAKLDPSSARQALSVATDDFTALSNTNVSKSAISGLQAQIDTALTNLETDPAKAMSALDTLYTNLLLISDSIK
;
A
#
# COMPACT_ATOMS: atom_id res chain seq x y z
N MET A 1 -31.80 -54.80 -101.26
CA MET A 1 -31.73 -53.40 -101.70
C MET A 1 -31.68 -52.60 -100.42
N GLU A 2 -30.51 -52.19 -99.94
CA GLU A 2 -29.13 -52.23 -100.46
C GLU A 2 -28.32 -53.21 -99.55
N ASP A 3 -27.40 -54.09 -99.96
CA ASP A 3 -26.36 -54.10 -101.02
C ASP A 3 -25.36 -52.93 -100.85
N SER A 4 -24.09 -53.08 -100.47
CA SER A 4 -23.17 -54.21 -100.62
C SER A 4 -21.94 -54.00 -99.66
N PRO A 5 -20.85 -54.80 -99.67
CA PRO A 5 -20.42 -55.44 -98.42
C PRO A 5 -18.89 -55.32 -98.19
N SER A 6 -18.34 -56.29 -97.44
CA SER A 6 -16.98 -56.86 -97.63
C SER A 6 -15.78 -56.06 -97.12
N LEU A 7 -14.65 -56.66 -96.73
CA LEU A 7 -14.18 -58.01 -96.33
C LEU A 7 -12.84 -57.68 -95.56
N GLU A 8 -12.18 -58.46 -94.70
CA GLU A 8 -11.76 -59.85 -94.75
C GLU A 8 -11.44 -60.40 -93.33
N THR A 9 -11.91 -61.62 -93.05
CA THR A 9 -11.38 -62.62 -92.10
C THR A 9 -9.96 -63.09 -92.50
N PRO A 10 -9.10 -63.74 -91.67
CA PRO A 10 -9.36 -64.91 -90.78
C PRO A 10 -8.61 -64.79 -89.41
N GLN A 11 -8.17 -65.80 -88.62
CA GLN A 11 -8.05 -67.28 -88.68
C GLN A 11 -7.99 -67.79 -87.21
N LYS A 12 -8.82 -68.72 -86.69
CA LYS A 12 -8.88 -70.21 -86.83
C LYS A 12 -7.94 -71.00 -85.89
N THR A 13 -8.47 -72.10 -85.34
CA THR A 13 -7.83 -73.32 -84.78
C THR A 13 -7.06 -73.31 -83.43
N MET A 14 -7.41 -74.30 -82.60
CA MET A 14 -6.59 -74.95 -81.55
C MET A 14 -5.28 -75.51 -82.16
N ASP A 15 -4.15 -75.63 -81.45
CA ASP A 15 -3.89 -76.69 -80.44
C ASP A 15 -2.56 -76.46 -79.63
N SER A 16 -2.50 -77.05 -78.43
CA SER A 16 -1.36 -77.50 -77.58
C SER A 16 -0.06 -76.70 -77.29
N ALA A 17 0.22 -76.55 -75.98
CA ALA A 17 1.50 -76.43 -75.24
C ALA A 17 2.55 -75.35 -75.66
N GLU A 18 3.29 -74.64 -74.78
CA GLU A 18 3.82 -74.98 -73.44
C GLU A 18 4.02 -73.71 -72.54
N GLU A 19 4.29 -73.91 -71.24
CA GLU A 19 4.28 -72.98 -70.07
C GLU A 19 4.87 -71.53 -70.18
N PRO A 20 4.39 -70.55 -69.36
CA PRO A 20 4.87 -70.38 -67.97
C PRO A 20 3.80 -70.15 -66.88
N ASN A 21 4.08 -70.69 -65.70
CA ASN A 21 3.27 -70.68 -64.47
C ASN A 21 3.17 -69.30 -63.75
N PRO A 22 1.97 -68.84 -63.32
CA PRO A 22 1.83 -67.85 -62.25
C PRO A 22 1.37 -68.47 -60.93
N ILE A 23 2.31 -69.13 -60.25
CA ILE A 23 2.48 -69.26 -58.79
C ILE A 23 1.17 -69.30 -57.97
N LYS A 24 0.84 -70.47 -57.39
CA LYS A 24 -0.11 -70.59 -56.27
C LYS A 24 0.36 -69.76 -55.06
N LYS A 25 0.03 -68.47 -55.00
CA LYS A 25 0.31 -67.55 -53.88
C LYS A 25 -0.59 -67.81 -52.65
N ARG A 26 -0.63 -69.06 -52.18
CA ARG A 26 -1.33 -69.49 -50.95
C ARG A 26 -0.46 -70.47 -50.17
N SER A 27 0.50 -69.93 -49.41
CA SER A 27 1.25 -70.67 -48.38
C SER A 27 1.90 -69.70 -47.38
N PHE A 28 2.65 -68.70 -47.86
CA PHE A 28 3.27 -67.69 -47.00
C PHE A 28 2.24 -66.78 -46.28
N TRP A 29 1.28 -66.22 -47.02
CA TRP A 29 0.27 -65.31 -46.44
C TRP A 29 -0.58 -65.94 -45.33
N GLN A 30 -0.93 -67.24 -45.43
CA GLN A 30 -1.69 -67.92 -44.37
C GLN A 30 -0.88 -68.15 -43.09
N LYS A 31 0.45 -68.30 -43.20
CA LYS A 31 1.34 -68.40 -42.03
C LYS A 31 1.68 -67.04 -41.42
N VAL A 32 1.76 -65.99 -42.23
CA VAL A 32 2.08 -64.62 -41.79
C VAL A 32 0.84 -63.90 -41.21
N LEU A 33 -0.37 -64.17 -41.71
CA LEU A 33 -1.61 -63.56 -41.23
C LEU A 33 -1.81 -63.61 -39.69
N PRO A 34 -1.67 -64.75 -38.99
CA PRO A 34 -1.80 -64.78 -37.53
C PRO A 34 -0.71 -63.95 -36.82
N TRP A 35 0.52 -63.91 -37.34
CA TRP A 35 1.60 -63.09 -36.77
C TRP A 35 1.35 -61.59 -36.99
N VAL A 36 0.78 -61.19 -38.12
CA VAL A 36 0.35 -59.80 -38.38
C VAL A 36 -0.80 -59.41 -37.46
N ILE A 37 -1.75 -60.31 -37.18
CA ILE A 37 -2.83 -60.06 -36.22
C ILE A 37 -2.26 -59.86 -34.81
N VAL A 38 -1.32 -60.72 -34.37
CA VAL A 38 -0.63 -60.56 -33.08
C VAL A 38 0.13 -59.23 -33.03
N ALA A 39 0.88 -58.88 -34.07
CA ALA A 39 1.60 -57.60 -34.14
C ALA A 39 0.65 -56.39 -34.09
N LEU A 40 -0.51 -56.46 -34.77
CA LEU A 40 -1.54 -55.42 -34.74
C LEU A 40 -2.16 -55.26 -33.34
N VAL A 41 -2.45 -56.38 -32.65
CA VAL A 41 -2.97 -56.37 -31.28
C VAL A 41 -1.94 -55.80 -30.29
N PHE A 42 -0.66 -56.15 -30.42
CA PHE A 42 0.41 -55.55 -29.62
C PHE A 42 0.61 -54.06 -29.93
N PHE A 43 0.48 -53.64 -31.19
CA PHE A 43 0.56 -52.24 -31.59
C PHE A 43 -0.60 -51.41 -31.02
N ILE A 44 -1.83 -51.89 -31.15
CA ILE A 44 -3.03 -51.24 -30.57
C ILE A 44 -2.95 -51.22 -29.04
N GLY A 45 -2.51 -52.33 -28.41
CA GLY A 45 -2.31 -52.41 -26.96
C GLY A 45 -1.24 -51.43 -26.46
N GLY A 46 -0.10 -51.34 -27.14
CA GLY A 46 0.95 -50.36 -26.83
C GLY A 46 0.48 -48.92 -27.02
N MET A 47 -0.24 -48.62 -28.09
CA MET A 47 -0.82 -47.30 -28.33
C MET A 47 -1.87 -46.92 -27.27
N ALA A 48 -2.71 -47.87 -26.85
CA ALA A 48 -3.68 -47.68 -25.77
C ALA A 48 -3.01 -47.44 -24.42
N LEU A 49 -1.90 -48.12 -24.11
CA LEU A 49 -1.10 -47.87 -22.90
C LEU A 49 -0.48 -46.47 -22.90
N ILE A 50 0.11 -46.03 -24.02
CA ILE A 50 0.68 -44.68 -24.16
C ILE A 50 -0.41 -43.60 -24.05
N TYR A 51 -1.58 -43.83 -24.67
CA TYR A 51 -2.71 -42.92 -24.55
C TYR A 51 -3.22 -42.84 -23.11
N PHE A 52 -3.34 -43.98 -22.42
CA PHE A 52 -3.81 -44.05 -21.04
C PHE A 52 -2.87 -43.33 -20.07
N THR A 53 -1.55 -43.54 -20.18
CA THR A 53 -0.58 -42.84 -19.31
C THR A 53 -0.57 -41.33 -19.58
N LEU A 54 -0.52 -40.91 -20.85
CA LEU A 54 -0.53 -39.48 -21.20
C LEU A 54 -1.83 -38.78 -20.76
N TYR A 55 -2.98 -39.44 -20.91
CA TYR A 55 -4.28 -38.91 -20.50
C TYR A 55 -4.43 -38.84 -18.97
N GLN A 56 -3.90 -39.82 -18.24
CA GLN A 56 -3.89 -39.83 -16.78
C GLN A 56 -2.99 -38.71 -16.21
N THR A 57 -1.79 -38.52 -16.79
CA THR A 57 -0.91 -37.39 -16.44
C THR A 57 -1.60 -36.06 -16.75
N ALA A 58 -2.12 -35.86 -17.96
CA ALA A 58 -2.79 -34.61 -18.34
C ALA A 58 -3.99 -34.25 -17.44
N ARG A 59 -4.76 -35.24 -16.96
CA ARG A 59 -5.81 -35.02 -15.95
C ARG A 59 -5.25 -34.64 -14.57
N THR A 60 -4.13 -35.24 -14.17
CA THR A 60 -3.47 -34.96 -12.89
C THR A 60 -2.89 -33.54 -12.89
N ASP A 61 -2.20 -33.16 -13.97
CA ASP A 61 -1.64 -31.81 -14.18
C ASP A 61 -2.75 -30.75 -14.19
N LEU A 62 -3.88 -31.02 -14.88
CA LEU A 62 -5.05 -30.13 -14.89
C LEU A 62 -5.65 -29.98 -13.48
N SER A 63 -5.81 -31.08 -12.74
CA SER A 63 -6.31 -31.04 -11.36
C SER A 63 -5.37 -30.25 -10.44
N GLN A 64 -4.05 -30.43 -10.58
CA GLN A 64 -3.05 -29.69 -9.81
C GLN A 64 -3.03 -28.20 -10.17
N ALA A 65 -3.16 -27.86 -11.46
CA ALA A 65 -3.29 -26.48 -11.93
C ALA A 65 -4.56 -25.81 -11.39
N GLN A 66 -5.70 -26.52 -11.35
CA GLN A 66 -6.94 -26.02 -10.74
C GLN A 66 -6.78 -25.77 -9.23
N THR A 67 -6.16 -26.70 -8.48
CA THR A 67 -5.88 -26.50 -7.04
C THR A 67 -4.95 -25.30 -6.82
N SER A 68 -3.90 -25.17 -7.64
CA SER A 68 -2.96 -24.05 -7.57
C SER A 68 -3.63 -22.71 -7.89
N LEU A 69 -4.54 -22.68 -8.88
CA LEU A 69 -5.31 -21.49 -9.23
C LEU A 69 -6.30 -21.08 -8.13
N SER A 70 -6.96 -22.05 -7.49
CA SER A 70 -7.81 -21.77 -6.32
C SER A 70 -7.00 -21.16 -5.18
N SER A 71 -5.88 -21.80 -4.81
CA SER A 71 -4.98 -21.30 -3.76
C SER A 71 -4.44 -19.89 -4.07
N ALA A 72 -4.06 -19.62 -5.32
CA ALA A 72 -3.63 -18.29 -5.74
C ALA A 72 -4.76 -17.24 -5.70
N THR A 73 -6.00 -17.65 -5.96
CA THR A 73 -7.19 -16.79 -5.84
C THR A 73 -7.50 -16.46 -4.38
N ASP A 74 -7.43 -17.45 -3.49
CA ASP A 74 -7.62 -17.28 -2.04
C ASP A 74 -6.52 -16.39 -1.43
N GLN A 75 -5.27 -16.57 -1.86
CA GLN A 75 -4.15 -15.71 -1.49
C GLN A 75 -4.32 -14.27 -2.00
N LEU A 76 -4.79 -14.08 -3.24
CA LEU A 76 -5.06 -12.76 -3.81
C LEU A 76 -6.18 -12.05 -3.04
N SER A 77 -7.27 -12.76 -2.70
CA SER A 77 -8.37 -12.24 -1.89
C SER A 77 -7.89 -11.82 -0.50
N THR A 78 -7.07 -12.65 0.15
CA THR A 78 -6.45 -12.33 1.46
C THR A 78 -5.56 -11.08 1.36
N ALA A 79 -4.68 -11.02 0.36
CA ALA A 79 -3.79 -9.87 0.16
C ALA A 79 -4.56 -8.58 -0.16
N GLN A 80 -5.72 -8.65 -0.82
CA GLN A 80 -6.60 -7.51 -1.03
C GLN A 80 -7.21 -7.02 0.29
N LEU A 81 -7.68 -7.92 1.16
CA LEU A 81 -8.19 -7.57 2.48
C LEU A 81 -7.11 -6.94 3.38
N ASP A 82 -5.90 -7.51 3.38
CA ASP A 82 -4.75 -6.97 4.12
C ASP A 82 -4.32 -5.58 3.59
N LEU A 83 -4.38 -5.37 2.27
CA LEU A 83 -4.11 -4.07 1.65
C LEU A 83 -5.13 -3.00 2.06
N GLU A 84 -6.44 -3.32 2.02
CA GLU A 84 -7.47 -2.38 2.46
C GLU A 84 -7.39 -2.10 3.96
N LYS A 85 -7.06 -3.11 4.78
CA LYS A 85 -6.77 -2.89 6.20
C LYS A 85 -5.59 -1.95 6.40
N ALA A 86 -4.45 -2.19 5.74
CA ALA A 86 -3.25 -1.35 5.85
C ALA A 86 -3.50 0.11 5.41
N LYS A 87 -4.37 0.35 4.42
CA LYS A 87 -4.80 1.71 4.04
C LYS A 87 -5.61 2.41 5.13
N ASN A 88 -6.53 1.69 5.77
CA ASN A 88 -7.35 2.20 6.87
C ASN A 88 -6.49 2.51 8.11
N ASP A 89 -5.58 1.60 8.45
CA ASP A 89 -4.62 1.76 9.55
C ASP A 89 -3.70 2.97 9.28
N LEU A 90 -3.23 3.17 8.04
CA LEU A 90 -2.44 4.33 7.64
C LEU A 90 -3.22 5.64 7.76
N THR A 91 -4.46 5.69 7.28
CA THR A 91 -5.33 6.87 7.36
C THR A 91 -5.61 7.26 8.81
N THR A 92 -5.86 6.26 9.67
CA THR A 92 -6.06 6.45 11.12
C THR A 92 -4.78 7.01 11.75
N THR A 93 -3.64 6.38 11.51
CA THR A 93 -2.32 6.82 12.03
C THR A 93 -1.98 8.26 11.60
N GLN A 94 -2.34 8.66 10.37
CA GLN A 94 -2.15 10.04 9.90
C GLN A 94 -3.04 11.04 10.67
N SER A 95 -4.29 10.69 10.95
CA SER A 95 -5.20 11.50 11.77
C SER A 95 -4.71 11.64 13.21
N ASP A 96 -4.24 10.53 13.81
CA ASP A 96 -3.69 10.51 15.16
C ASP A 96 -2.43 11.37 15.27
N LEU A 97 -1.54 11.31 14.27
CA LEU A 97 -0.33 12.13 14.19
C LEU A 97 -0.64 13.63 14.07
N VAL A 98 -1.65 14.01 13.29
CA VAL A 98 -2.12 15.41 13.22
C VAL A 98 -2.68 15.86 14.58
N THR A 99 -3.45 15.00 15.24
CA THR A 99 -4.03 15.29 16.58
C THR A 99 -2.94 15.48 17.63
N ALA A 100 -1.98 14.54 17.72
CA ALA A 100 -0.87 14.60 18.65
C ALA A 100 0.03 15.83 18.44
N ASN A 101 0.27 16.23 17.19
CA ASN A 101 1.02 17.47 16.90
C ASN A 101 0.26 18.72 17.36
N ASN A 102 -1.06 18.79 17.14
CA ASN A 102 -1.89 19.91 17.62
C ASN A 102 -1.90 20.00 19.16
N GLU A 103 -1.97 18.85 19.85
CA GLU A 103 -1.90 18.79 21.32
C GLU A 103 -0.51 19.20 21.85
N LEU A 104 0.57 18.80 21.17
CA LEU A 104 1.94 19.20 21.50
C LEU A 104 2.13 20.72 21.31
N ASP A 105 1.63 21.29 20.20
CA ASP A 105 1.65 22.73 19.94
C ASP A 105 0.89 23.52 21.00
N LYS A 106 -0.32 23.08 21.38
CA LYS A 106 -1.09 23.68 22.49
C LYS A 106 -0.34 23.59 23.82
N THR A 107 0.22 22.42 24.13
CA THR A 107 0.96 22.19 25.38
C THR A 107 2.21 23.06 25.46
N SER A 108 2.94 23.21 24.35
CA SER A 108 4.11 24.09 24.24
C SER A 108 3.75 25.56 24.49
N GLN A 109 2.69 26.05 23.84
CA GLN A 109 2.17 27.41 24.03
C GLN A 109 1.73 27.67 25.48
N LEU A 110 0.93 26.77 26.06
CA LEU A 110 0.47 26.90 27.45
C LEU A 110 1.63 26.83 28.46
N SER A 111 2.62 25.96 28.22
CA SER A 111 3.81 25.85 29.08
C SER A 111 4.64 27.14 29.10
N ALA A 112 4.92 27.73 27.93
CA ALA A 112 5.60 29.02 27.82
C ALA A 112 4.78 30.14 28.47
N LEU A 113 3.46 30.16 28.22
CA LEU A 113 2.55 31.16 28.78
C LEU A 113 2.47 31.11 30.32
N TYR A 114 2.38 29.93 30.93
CA TYR A 114 2.26 29.80 32.38
C TYR A 114 3.55 30.16 33.13
N LYS A 115 4.73 29.92 32.53
CA LYS A 115 6.00 30.46 33.06
C LYS A 115 5.99 31.99 33.02
N PHE A 116 5.65 32.57 31.87
CA PHE A 116 5.59 34.03 31.72
C PHE A 116 4.59 34.66 32.71
N GLN A 117 3.41 34.07 32.89
CA GLN A 117 2.43 34.49 33.91
C GLN A 117 2.97 34.39 35.34
N SER A 118 3.74 33.35 35.66
CA SER A 118 4.39 33.17 36.97
C SER A 118 5.38 34.31 37.24
N ASP A 119 6.24 34.63 36.29
CA ASP A 119 7.30 35.62 36.48
C ASP A 119 6.78 37.06 36.45
N VAL A 120 5.74 37.34 35.65
CA VAL A 120 4.96 38.60 35.75
C VAL A 120 4.30 38.72 37.12
N ASN A 121 3.75 37.64 37.68
CA ASN A 121 3.18 37.66 39.04
C ASN A 121 4.26 37.81 40.12
N LEU A 122 5.45 37.22 39.95
CA LEU A 122 6.59 37.43 40.84
C LEU A 122 7.04 38.90 40.82
N ALA A 123 7.08 39.54 39.65
CA ALA A 123 7.37 40.97 39.51
C ALA A 123 6.31 41.83 40.23
N ARG A 124 5.01 41.55 40.04
CA ARG A 124 3.90 42.23 40.74
C ARG A 124 4.03 42.10 42.26
N VAL A 125 4.26 40.89 42.77
CA VAL A 125 4.42 40.64 44.21
C VAL A 125 5.65 41.32 44.78
N SER A 126 6.77 41.36 44.04
CA SER A 126 8.00 42.04 44.47
C SER A 126 7.84 43.55 44.52
N LEU A 127 7.21 44.14 43.49
CA LEU A 127 6.92 45.57 43.43
C LEU A 127 5.94 45.99 44.54
N ALA A 128 4.91 45.17 44.82
CA ALA A 128 3.98 45.38 45.93
C ALA A 128 4.64 45.30 47.33
N LYS A 129 5.77 44.58 47.44
CA LYS A 129 6.62 44.51 48.64
C LYS A 129 7.64 45.65 48.74
N LEU A 130 7.61 46.62 47.82
CA LEU A 130 8.60 47.70 47.68
C LEU A 130 10.03 47.19 47.42
N ASP A 131 10.16 46.06 46.71
CA ASP A 131 11.44 45.50 46.26
C ASP A 131 11.57 45.63 44.72
N PRO A 132 12.01 46.80 44.22
CA PRO A 132 12.21 47.02 42.80
C PRO A 132 13.38 46.20 42.23
N SER A 133 14.33 45.79 43.06
CA SER A 133 15.44 44.90 42.68
C SER A 133 14.94 43.51 42.26
N SER A 134 14.15 42.84 43.11
CA SER A 134 13.54 41.55 42.80
C SER A 134 12.52 41.67 41.67
N ALA A 135 11.76 42.78 41.62
CA ALA A 135 10.84 43.04 40.51
C ALA A 135 11.57 43.20 39.16
N ARG A 136 12.73 43.87 39.13
CA ARG A 136 13.59 44.01 37.95
C ARG A 136 14.16 42.67 37.51
N GLN A 137 14.60 41.82 38.45
CA GLN A 137 15.07 40.48 38.15
C GLN A 137 13.96 39.61 37.54
N ALA A 138 12.77 39.59 38.16
CA ALA A 138 11.63 38.84 37.65
C ALA A 138 11.19 39.33 36.26
N LEU A 139 11.18 40.64 36.00
CA LEU A 139 10.91 41.20 34.67
C LEU A 139 11.98 40.84 33.61
N SER A 140 13.23 40.65 34.02
CA SER A 140 14.28 40.16 33.12
C SER A 140 13.97 38.73 32.67
N VAL A 141 13.63 37.82 33.59
CA VAL A 141 13.26 36.44 33.23
C VAL A 141 11.95 36.41 32.44
N ALA A 142 10.98 37.27 32.79
CA ALA A 142 9.75 37.45 32.02
C ALA A 142 9.99 37.92 30.56
N THR A 143 11.13 38.57 30.27
CA THR A 143 11.55 38.94 28.90
C THR A 143 12.07 37.72 28.12
N ASP A 144 12.81 36.84 28.79
CA ASP A 144 13.25 35.56 28.21
C ASP A 144 12.04 34.64 27.96
N ASP A 145 11.09 34.59 28.89
CA ASP A 145 9.82 33.85 28.75
C ASP A 145 8.92 34.42 27.65
N PHE A 146 8.83 35.75 27.50
CA PHE A 146 8.16 36.37 26.34
C PHE A 146 8.82 35.96 25.02
N THR A 147 10.15 35.87 25.00
CA THR A 147 10.90 35.41 23.82
C THR A 147 10.62 33.93 23.54
N ALA A 148 10.58 33.08 24.58
CA ALA A 148 10.21 31.67 24.46
C ALA A 148 8.77 31.51 23.92
N LEU A 149 7.81 32.26 24.46
CA LEU A 149 6.42 32.29 23.99
C LEU A 149 6.33 32.77 22.54
N SER A 150 7.08 33.81 22.16
CA SER A 150 7.13 34.36 20.79
C SER A 150 7.70 33.39 19.75
N ASN A 151 8.47 32.39 20.18
CA ASN A 151 8.99 31.31 19.34
C ASN A 151 8.03 30.11 19.22
N THR A 152 6.90 30.11 19.93
CA THR A 152 5.83 29.12 19.76
C THR A 152 4.88 29.51 18.62
N ASN A 153 3.92 28.64 18.30
CA ASN A 153 2.90 28.89 17.28
C ASN A 153 1.74 29.80 17.77
N VAL A 154 1.98 30.62 18.81
CA VAL A 154 1.00 31.57 19.34
C VAL A 154 0.73 32.71 18.35
N SER A 155 -0.49 33.24 18.34
CA SER A 155 -0.85 34.34 17.44
C SER A 155 -0.04 35.62 17.74
N LYS A 156 0.70 36.10 16.73
CA LYS A 156 1.49 37.35 16.80
C LYS A 156 0.65 38.59 17.13
N SER A 157 -0.64 38.61 16.80
CA SER A 157 -1.53 39.70 17.20
C SER A 157 -1.92 39.61 18.67
N ALA A 158 -2.08 38.41 19.23
CA ALA A 158 -2.42 38.20 20.62
C ALA A 158 -1.28 38.60 21.56
N ILE A 159 -0.02 38.32 21.17
CA ILE A 159 1.18 38.74 21.92
C ILE A 159 1.68 40.16 21.57
N SER A 160 0.93 40.92 20.77
CA SER A 160 1.32 42.28 20.40
C SER A 160 1.27 43.23 21.61
N GLY A 161 2.25 44.12 21.71
CA GLY A 161 2.34 45.09 22.82
C GLY A 161 2.77 44.52 24.19
N LEU A 162 2.90 43.21 24.37
CA LEU A 162 3.35 42.64 25.66
C LEU A 162 4.76 43.11 26.03
N GLN A 163 5.70 43.12 25.08
CA GLN A 163 7.05 43.67 25.29
C GLN A 163 7.00 45.15 25.73
N ALA A 164 6.13 45.97 25.12
CA ALA A 164 6.01 47.38 25.50
C ALA A 164 5.49 47.55 26.95
N GLN A 165 4.72 46.60 27.48
CA GLN A 165 4.33 46.59 28.89
C GLN A 165 5.48 46.15 29.81
N ILE A 166 6.30 45.16 29.40
CA ILE A 166 7.55 44.81 30.09
C ILE A 166 8.48 46.03 30.18
N ASP A 167 8.73 46.70 29.05
CA ASP A 167 9.59 47.88 28.95
C ASP A 167 9.05 49.04 29.79
N THR A 168 7.74 49.26 29.76
CA THR A 168 7.06 50.26 30.60
C THR A 168 7.22 49.93 32.08
N ALA A 169 7.04 48.68 32.49
CA ALA A 169 7.26 48.28 33.88
C ALA A 169 8.72 48.54 34.29
N LEU A 170 9.69 47.96 33.56
CA LEU A 170 11.14 48.07 33.82
C LEU A 170 11.64 49.52 33.95
N THR A 171 11.11 50.42 33.13
CA THR A 171 11.48 51.85 33.09
C THR A 171 10.94 52.63 34.30
N ASN A 172 9.79 52.21 34.84
CA ASN A 172 9.08 52.97 35.89
C ASN A 172 9.20 52.33 37.30
N LEU A 173 9.86 51.16 37.45
CA LEU A 173 10.00 50.43 38.73
C LEU A 173 10.41 51.29 39.95
N GLU A 174 11.29 52.27 39.74
CA GLU A 174 11.84 53.12 40.81
C GLU A 174 11.28 54.56 40.78
N THR A 175 10.85 55.03 39.61
CA THR A 175 10.44 56.43 39.37
C THR A 175 8.93 56.63 39.45
N ASP A 176 8.13 55.63 39.07
CA ASP A 176 6.68 55.60 39.17
C ASP A 176 6.19 54.14 39.36
N PRO A 177 6.31 53.59 40.58
CA PRO A 177 5.89 52.23 40.89
C PRO A 177 4.40 51.95 40.59
N ALA A 178 3.54 52.97 40.64
CA ALA A 178 2.11 52.83 40.34
C ALA A 178 1.88 52.57 38.85
N LYS A 179 2.58 53.29 37.97
CA LYS A 179 2.57 53.06 36.53
C LYS A 179 3.23 51.73 36.16
N ALA A 180 4.30 51.33 36.84
CA ALA A 180 4.90 50.01 36.65
C ALA A 180 3.92 48.88 37.03
N MET A 181 3.18 49.02 38.14
CA MET A 181 2.13 48.05 38.53
C MET A 181 1.00 48.00 37.49
N SER A 182 0.52 49.15 37.01
CA SER A 182 -0.53 49.23 35.98
C SER A 182 -0.14 48.52 34.67
N ALA A 183 1.13 48.66 34.26
CA ALA A 183 1.67 47.93 33.11
C ALA A 183 1.70 46.41 33.35
N LEU A 184 2.12 45.97 34.54
CA LEU A 184 2.12 44.56 34.94
C LEU A 184 0.71 43.95 35.06
N ASP A 185 -0.27 44.71 35.54
CA ASP A 185 -1.67 44.29 35.63
C ASP A 185 -2.30 44.15 34.24
N THR A 186 -1.99 45.08 33.33
CA THR A 186 -2.39 45.00 31.92
C THR A 186 -1.75 43.80 31.24
N LEU A 187 -0.45 43.57 31.47
CA LEU A 187 0.29 42.43 30.96
C LEU A 187 -0.33 41.10 31.44
N TYR A 188 -0.55 40.96 32.75
CA TYR A 188 -1.18 39.77 33.32
C TYR A 188 -2.59 39.52 32.75
N THR A 189 -3.41 40.57 32.60
CA THR A 189 -4.75 40.46 32.01
C THR A 189 -4.72 39.96 30.57
N ASN A 190 -3.79 40.48 29.75
CA ASN A 190 -3.61 40.01 28.38
C ASN A 190 -3.14 38.54 28.35
N LEU A 191 -2.28 38.12 29.27
CA LEU A 191 -1.83 36.73 29.37
C LEU A 191 -2.96 35.76 29.75
N LEU A 192 -3.94 36.19 30.54
CA LEU A 192 -5.16 35.39 30.80
C LEU A 192 -6.00 35.22 29.53
N LEU A 193 -6.23 36.31 28.78
CA LEU A 193 -6.96 36.26 27.50
C LEU A 193 -6.26 35.34 26.48
N ILE A 194 -4.93 35.36 26.44
CA ILE A 194 -4.14 34.43 25.60
C ILE A 194 -4.35 32.98 26.06
N SER A 195 -4.36 32.70 27.37
CA SER A 195 -4.60 31.36 27.91
C SER A 195 -5.95 30.80 27.46
N ASP A 196 -6.99 31.63 27.50
CA ASP A 196 -8.33 31.23 27.07
C ASP A 196 -8.46 31.09 25.55
N SER A 197 -7.58 31.72 24.76
CA SER A 197 -7.53 31.56 23.29
C SER A 197 -6.82 30.29 22.81
N ILE A 198 -6.01 29.65 23.66
CA ILE A 198 -5.23 28.43 23.31
C ILE A 198 -5.97 27.13 23.68
N LYS A 199 -6.86 27.20 24.69
CA LYS A 199 -7.67 26.06 25.18
C LYS A 199 -8.60 25.51 24.10
#